data_AF-A0A2W4RWI1-F1
#
_entry.id   AF-A0A2W4RWI1-F1
#
_cell.length_a   1.000
_cell.length_b   1.000
_cell.length_c   1.000
_cell.angle_alpha   90.00
_cell.angle_beta   90.00
_cell.angle_gamma   90.00
#
_symmetry.space_group_name_H-M   'P 1'
#
loop_
_entity.id
_entity.type
_entity.pdbx_description
1 polymer ?
#
loop_
_entity_poly.entity_id
_entity_poly.type
_entity_poly.pdbx_seq_one_letter_code
_entity_poly.pdbx_strand_id
1 'polypeptide(L)'
;MSQSAAMAPAGSLVLRVTLAAILAVHALHQLFGFFGGPALGPGGLTASTTYYAALGVGGAFYFVLATGILQLAAAVLIAAGWFARPAAGVQIVVEVLRIAFDSARWGFFLNWALDPTRGHGIEFGTVVLAILTWLVLAGAGDWSIDGAKARSRASLALGRARLRERI
;
A
#
# COMPACT_ATOMS: atom_id res chain seq x y z
N MET A 1 30.61 -6.15 -14.31
CA MET A 1 29.93 -5.66 -13.08
C MET A 1 28.66 -4.83 -13.38
N SER A 2 27.91 -5.05 -14.48
CA SER A 2 26.84 -4.11 -14.91
C SER A 2 25.39 -4.60 -14.76
N GLN A 3 25.11 -5.92 -14.69
CA GLN A 3 23.72 -6.41 -14.57
C GLN A 3 23.17 -6.28 -13.14
N SER A 4 23.92 -6.70 -12.12
CA SER A 4 23.43 -6.74 -10.73
C SER A 4 23.16 -5.35 -10.12
N ALA A 5 23.83 -4.29 -10.60
CA ALA A 5 23.65 -2.93 -10.09
C ALA A 5 22.33 -2.27 -10.54
N ALA A 6 21.78 -2.68 -11.70
CA ALA A 6 20.55 -2.13 -12.26
C ALA A 6 19.28 -2.95 -11.91
N MET A 7 19.43 -4.25 -11.65
CA MET A 7 18.29 -5.14 -11.38
C MET A 7 17.61 -4.88 -10.02
N ALA A 8 18.39 -4.58 -8.97
CA ALA A 8 17.84 -4.33 -7.64
C ALA A 8 16.98 -3.03 -7.58
N PRO A 9 17.38 -1.91 -8.18
CA PRO A 9 16.54 -0.70 -8.29
C PRO A 9 15.23 -0.92 -9.07
N ALA A 10 15.31 -1.64 -10.21
CA ALA A 10 14.14 -1.89 -11.05
C ALA A 10 13.11 -2.78 -10.36
N GLY A 11 13.56 -3.84 -9.67
CA GLY A 11 12.67 -4.72 -8.90
C GLY A 11 11.90 -3.97 -7.80
N SER A 12 12.57 -3.05 -7.10
CA SER A 12 11.91 -2.20 -6.10
C SER A 12 10.86 -1.27 -6.72
N LEU A 13 11.14 -0.67 -7.88
CA LEU A 13 10.16 0.16 -8.58
C LEU A 13 8.93 -0.65 -8.97
N VAL A 14 9.12 -1.80 -9.61
CA VAL A 14 8.01 -2.67 -10.05
C VAL A 14 7.14 -3.03 -8.85
N LEU A 15 7.74 -3.50 -7.76
CA LEU A 15 6.98 -3.90 -6.57
C LEU A 15 6.18 -2.74 -5.98
N ARG A 16 6.77 -1.54 -5.88
CA ARG A 16 6.07 -0.35 -5.37
C ARG A 16 4.93 0.10 -6.26
N VAL A 17 5.15 0.17 -7.57
CA VAL A 17 4.11 0.61 -8.52
C VAL A 17 2.96 -0.40 -8.55
N THR A 18 3.26 -1.71 -8.55
CA THR A 18 2.24 -2.76 -8.48
C THR A 18 1.44 -2.67 -7.18
N LEU A 19 2.11 -2.57 -6.03
CA LEU A 19 1.44 -2.41 -4.74
C LEU A 19 0.57 -1.14 -4.73
N ALA A 20 1.11 0.00 -5.17
CA ALA A 20 0.37 1.26 -5.21
C ALA A 20 -0.86 1.18 -6.11
N ALA A 21 -0.77 0.54 -7.27
CA ALA A 21 -1.92 0.34 -8.16
C ALA A 21 -3.02 -0.49 -7.47
N ILE A 22 -2.64 -1.59 -6.81
CA ILE A 22 -3.57 -2.42 -6.03
C ILE A 22 -4.25 -1.58 -4.95
N LEU A 23 -3.49 -0.85 -4.14
CA LEU A 23 -4.03 -0.02 -3.06
C LEU A 23 -4.97 1.07 -3.61
N ALA A 24 -4.59 1.72 -4.72
CA ALA A 24 -5.41 2.73 -5.37
C ALA A 24 -6.74 2.16 -5.86
N VAL A 25 -6.72 1.01 -6.56
CA VAL A 25 -7.95 0.35 -7.04
C VAL A 25 -8.88 -0.01 -5.87
N HIS A 26 -8.34 -0.56 -4.79
CA HIS A 26 -9.13 -0.88 -3.59
C HIS A 26 -9.72 0.36 -2.93
N ALA A 27 -8.94 1.44 -2.79
CA ALA A 27 -9.43 2.68 -2.21
C ALA A 27 -10.48 3.36 -3.10
N LEU A 28 -10.29 3.35 -4.42
CA LEU A 28 -11.27 3.88 -5.37
C LEU A 28 -12.56 3.07 -5.37
N HIS A 29 -12.47 1.75 -5.25
CA HIS A 29 -13.64 0.91 -5.04
C HIS A 29 -14.36 1.24 -3.73
N GLN A 30 -13.61 1.33 -2.63
CA GLN A 30 -14.17 1.57 -1.31
C GLN A 30 -14.81 2.96 -1.18
N LEU A 31 -14.18 4.01 -1.73
CA LEU A 31 -14.66 5.39 -1.60
C LEU A 31 -15.71 5.73 -2.65
N PHE A 32 -15.47 5.31 -3.90
CA PHE A 32 -16.28 5.76 -5.03
C PHE A 32 -17.15 4.66 -5.61
N GLY A 33 -16.73 3.39 -5.56
CA GLY A 33 -17.46 2.26 -6.14
C GLY A 33 -16.83 1.78 -7.45
N PHE A 34 -15.66 2.29 -7.81
CA PHE A 34 -14.99 1.93 -9.05
C PHE A 34 -14.59 0.45 -9.06
N PHE A 35 -14.57 -0.18 -10.25
CA PHE A 35 -14.08 -1.55 -10.47
C PHE A 35 -14.83 -2.67 -9.72
N GLY A 36 -16.04 -2.40 -9.20
CA GLY A 36 -16.84 -3.36 -8.40
C GLY A 36 -17.93 -4.13 -9.15
N GLY A 37 -18.15 -3.85 -10.44
CA GLY A 37 -19.25 -4.41 -11.23
C GLY A 37 -19.36 -3.76 -12.62
N PRO A 38 -20.44 -4.05 -13.39
CA PRO A 38 -20.62 -3.53 -14.76
C PRO A 38 -20.70 -1.99 -14.86
N ALA A 39 -20.88 -1.29 -13.74
CA ALA A 39 -20.97 0.15 -13.68
C ALA A 39 -19.78 0.77 -12.92
N LEU A 40 -19.19 1.81 -13.50
CA LEU A 40 -18.39 2.81 -12.77
C LEU A 40 -19.36 3.89 -12.31
N GLY A 41 -19.47 4.11 -11.00
CA GLY A 41 -20.40 5.12 -10.50
C GLY A 41 -20.22 5.40 -9.01
N PRO A 42 -20.79 6.51 -8.52
CA PRO A 42 -20.78 6.86 -7.11
C PRO A 42 -21.54 5.83 -6.27
N GLY A 43 -21.12 5.62 -5.01
CA GLY A 43 -21.81 4.75 -4.05
C GLY A 43 -20.92 3.80 -3.27
N GLY A 44 -19.62 3.71 -3.60
CA GLY A 44 -18.66 2.87 -2.88
C GLY A 44 -18.64 3.11 -1.38
N LEU A 45 -18.60 4.38 -0.96
CA LEU A 45 -18.58 4.75 0.46
C LEU A 45 -19.83 4.23 1.19
N THR A 46 -21.01 4.40 0.60
CA THR A 46 -22.28 3.91 1.19
C THR A 46 -22.29 2.39 1.24
N ALA A 47 -21.99 1.71 0.14
CA ALA A 47 -21.99 0.25 0.07
C ALA A 47 -20.98 -0.37 1.05
N SER A 48 -19.76 0.17 1.09
CA SER A 48 -18.71 -0.26 2.02
C SER A 48 -19.10 0.01 3.47
N THR A 49 -19.73 1.15 3.75
CA THR A 49 -20.22 1.47 5.10
C THR A 49 -21.28 0.46 5.54
N THR A 50 -22.26 0.18 4.67
CA THR A 50 -23.29 -0.84 4.94
C THR A 50 -22.68 -2.20 5.17
N TYR A 51 -21.69 -2.58 4.35
CA TYR A 51 -20.97 -3.84 4.49
C TYR A 51 -20.29 -3.96 5.85
N TYR A 52 -19.41 -3.02 6.22
CA TYR A 52 -18.69 -3.07 7.49
C TYR A 52 -19.61 -2.90 8.71
N ALA A 53 -20.73 -2.17 8.59
CA ALA A 53 -21.75 -2.10 9.62
C ALA A 53 -22.39 -3.48 9.87
N ALA A 54 -22.68 -4.24 8.81
CA ALA A 54 -23.18 -5.61 8.91
C ALA A 54 -22.16 -6.57 9.53
N LEU A 55 -20.87 -6.23 9.50
CA LEU A 55 -19.80 -6.96 10.21
C LEU A 55 -19.68 -6.59 11.68
N GLY A 56 -20.47 -5.63 12.17
CA GLY A 56 -20.43 -5.17 13.56
C GLY A 56 -19.35 -4.13 13.85
N VAL A 57 -18.76 -3.51 12.82
CA VAL A 57 -17.76 -2.45 13.03
C VAL A 57 -18.44 -1.18 13.53
N GLY A 58 -18.19 -0.83 14.80
CA GLY A 58 -18.65 0.42 15.40
C GLY A 58 -18.12 1.63 14.64
N GLY A 59 -19.00 2.58 14.29
CA GLY A 59 -18.60 3.75 13.50
C GLY A 59 -18.13 3.40 12.08
N ALA A 60 -18.73 2.39 11.44
CA ALA A 60 -18.36 1.89 10.11
C ALA A 60 -18.11 2.98 9.06
N PHE A 61 -18.90 4.06 9.05
CA PHE A 61 -18.70 5.19 8.14
C PHE A 61 -17.30 5.82 8.30
N TYR A 62 -16.91 6.14 9.54
CA TYR A 62 -15.61 6.75 9.83
C TYR A 62 -14.47 5.77 9.57
N PHE A 63 -14.68 4.49 9.88
CA PHE A 63 -13.71 3.44 9.56
C PHE A 63 -13.44 3.35 8.05
N VAL A 64 -14.49 3.25 7.24
CA VAL A 64 -14.39 3.15 5.78
C VAL A 64 -13.79 4.41 5.18
N LEU A 65 -14.24 5.59 5.62
CA LEU A 65 -13.71 6.86 5.13
C LEU A 65 -12.22 7.01 5.45
N ALA A 66 -11.82 6.74 6.71
CA ALA A 66 -10.44 6.85 7.13
C ALA A 66 -9.54 5.83 6.41
N THR A 67 -9.94 4.55 6.40
CA THR A 67 -9.15 3.50 5.73
C THR A 67 -9.03 3.74 4.23
N GLY A 68 -10.09 4.21 3.57
CA GLY A 68 -10.07 4.54 2.14
C GLY A 68 -9.16 5.72 1.82
N ILE A 69 -9.25 6.82 2.58
CA ILE A 69 -8.37 8.00 2.38
C ILE A 69 -6.91 7.64 2.66
N LEU A 70 -6.64 6.93 3.76
CA LEU A 70 -5.28 6.51 4.11
C LEU A 70 -4.71 5.57 3.04
N GLN A 71 -5.50 4.62 2.54
CA GLN A 71 -5.07 3.70 1.49
C GLN A 71 -4.79 4.41 0.17
N LEU A 72 -5.62 5.39 -0.21
CA LEU A 72 -5.40 6.19 -1.42
C LEU A 72 -4.16 7.09 -1.29
N ALA A 73 -3.99 7.77 -0.15
CA ALA A 73 -2.81 8.58 0.12
C ALA A 73 -1.54 7.72 0.14
N ALA A 74 -1.58 6.55 0.78
CA ALA A 74 -0.48 5.61 0.80
C ALA A 74 -0.12 5.13 -0.61
N ALA A 75 -1.11 4.85 -1.47
CA ALA A 75 -0.87 4.48 -2.86
C ALA A 75 -0.04 5.55 -3.61
N VAL A 76 -0.44 6.82 -3.51
CA VAL A 76 0.28 7.94 -4.16
C VAL A 76 1.70 8.08 -3.61
N LEU A 77 1.85 8.08 -2.29
CA LEU A 77 3.15 8.23 -1.63
C LEU A 77 4.10 7.07 -1.94
N ILE A 78 3.60 5.83 -1.95
CA ILE A 78 4.38 4.62 -2.26
C ILE A 78 4.78 4.59 -3.74
N ALA A 79 3.88 4.95 -4.66
CA ALA A 79 4.17 5.05 -6.09
C ALA A 79 5.30 6.05 -6.36
N ALA A 80 5.17 7.27 -5.83
CA ALA A 80 6.21 8.30 -5.92
C ALA A 80 7.50 7.90 -5.17
N GLY A 81 7.38 6.96 -4.23
CA GLY A 81 8.44 6.59 -3.30
C GLY A 81 8.87 7.80 -2.46
N TRP A 82 7.88 8.56 -2.00
CA TRP A 82 8.04 9.72 -1.14
C TRP A 82 7.34 9.45 0.18
N PHE A 83 8.07 9.46 1.30
CA PHE A 83 7.55 8.99 2.58
C PHE A 83 7.05 7.53 2.52
N ALA A 84 7.72 6.68 1.73
CA ALA A 84 7.23 5.33 1.48
C ALA A 84 7.20 4.45 2.73
N ARG A 85 8.18 4.60 3.64
CA ARG A 85 8.26 3.83 4.90
C ARG A 85 7.09 4.15 5.85
N PRO A 86 6.83 5.42 6.22
CA PRO A 86 5.68 5.72 7.08
C PRO A 86 4.34 5.44 6.38
N ALA A 87 4.21 5.68 5.07
CA ALA A 87 3.01 5.30 4.33
C ALA A 87 2.74 3.79 4.38
N ALA A 88 3.79 2.97 4.20
CA ALA A 88 3.68 1.52 4.35
C ALA A 88 3.32 1.09 5.77
N GLY A 89 3.92 1.73 6.79
CA GLY A 89 3.60 1.44 8.20
C GLY A 89 2.13 1.71 8.55
N VAL A 90 1.58 2.85 8.09
CA VAL A 90 0.14 3.14 8.25
C VAL A 90 -0.70 2.10 7.52
N GLN A 91 -0.30 1.73 6.30
CA GLN A 91 -1.07 0.77 5.51
C GLN A 91 -1.04 -0.65 6.08
N ILE A 92 0.02 -1.04 6.80
CA ILE A 92 0.05 -2.30 7.56
C ILE A 92 -1.07 -2.31 8.60
N VAL A 93 -1.25 -1.22 9.36
CA VAL A 93 -2.32 -1.12 10.36
C VAL A 93 -3.68 -1.23 9.70
N VAL A 94 -3.90 -0.52 8.59
CA VAL A 94 -5.15 -0.61 7.81
C VAL A 94 -5.43 -2.04 7.36
N GLU A 95 -4.44 -2.72 6.80
CA GLU A 95 -4.60 -4.09 6.29
C GLU A 95 -4.85 -5.10 7.41
N VAL A 96 -4.17 -4.97 8.55
CA VAL A 96 -4.43 -5.79 9.75
C VAL A 96 -5.86 -5.62 10.24
N LEU A 97 -6.38 -4.38 10.30
CA LEU A 97 -7.75 -4.12 10.72
C LEU A 97 -8.77 -4.73 9.75
N ARG A 98 -8.52 -4.63 8.43
CA ARG A 98 -9.38 -5.25 7.41
C ARG A 98 -9.40 -6.77 7.54
N ILE A 99 -8.25 -7.39 7.75
CA ILE A 99 -8.14 -8.83 8.00
C ILE A 99 -8.92 -9.21 9.25
N ALA A 100 -8.73 -8.49 10.35
CA ALA A 100 -9.38 -8.79 11.63
C ALA A 100 -10.91 -8.68 11.57
N PHE A 101 -11.44 -7.64 10.91
CA PHE A 101 -12.87 -7.40 10.84
C PHE A 101 -13.59 -8.21 9.75
N ASP A 102 -12.89 -8.57 8.67
CA ASP A 102 -13.53 -9.25 7.53
C ASP A 102 -12.92 -10.61 7.22
N SER A 103 -11.68 -10.65 6.72
CA SER A 103 -11.14 -11.84 6.06
C SER A 103 -10.81 -13.00 7.01
N ALA A 104 -10.46 -12.72 8.27
CA ALA A 104 -10.02 -13.73 9.22
C ALA A 104 -11.06 -14.83 9.50
N ARG A 105 -12.36 -14.47 9.51
CA ARG A 105 -13.45 -15.43 9.73
C ARG A 105 -13.63 -16.42 8.58
N TRP A 106 -13.11 -16.10 7.40
CA TRP A 106 -13.20 -16.91 6.19
C TRP A 106 -11.96 -17.80 5.98
N GLY A 107 -11.10 -17.95 6.99
CA GLY A 107 -9.92 -18.79 6.91
C GLY A 107 -8.85 -18.25 5.95
N PHE A 108 -8.04 -19.15 5.40
CA PHE A 108 -6.86 -18.74 4.63
C PHE A 108 -7.17 -18.33 3.18
N PHE A 109 -7.81 -19.20 2.40
CA PHE A 109 -7.87 -19.05 0.95
C PHE A 109 -8.86 -17.98 0.46
N LEU A 110 -8.52 -17.37 -0.68
CA LEU A 110 -9.48 -16.60 -1.45
C LEU A 110 -10.70 -17.47 -1.85
N ASN A 111 -11.88 -16.87 -1.83
CA ASN A 111 -13.08 -17.47 -2.39
C ASN A 111 -13.02 -17.51 -3.93
N TRP A 112 -12.27 -18.48 -4.47
CA TRP A 112 -12.08 -18.65 -5.92
C TRP A 112 -13.35 -19.07 -6.65
N ALA A 113 -14.27 -19.75 -5.97
CA ALA A 113 -15.57 -20.14 -6.51
C ALA A 113 -16.58 -18.97 -6.58
N LEU A 114 -16.23 -17.81 -6.02
CA LEU A 114 -17.10 -16.63 -5.93
C LEU A 114 -18.47 -16.94 -5.31
N ASP A 115 -18.49 -17.83 -4.30
CA ASP A 115 -19.70 -18.12 -3.54
C ASP A 115 -20.24 -16.82 -2.91
N PRO A 116 -21.46 -16.36 -3.27
CA PRO A 116 -22.00 -15.09 -2.79
C PRO A 116 -22.29 -15.08 -1.29
N THR A 117 -22.32 -16.24 -0.64
CA THR A 117 -22.54 -16.36 0.81
C THR A 117 -21.25 -16.24 1.62
N ARG A 118 -20.10 -16.11 0.95
CA ARG A 118 -18.78 -16.16 1.57
C ARG A 118 -17.88 -15.00 1.11
N GLY A 119 -17.19 -14.38 2.06
CA GLY A 119 -16.09 -13.46 1.77
C GLY A 119 -14.77 -14.18 1.43
N HIS A 120 -13.76 -13.38 1.08
CA HIS A 120 -12.40 -13.87 0.84
C HIS A 120 -11.62 -14.09 2.15
N GLY A 121 -10.83 -15.16 2.21
CA GLY A 121 -9.87 -15.40 3.29
C GLY A 121 -8.66 -14.46 3.24
N ILE A 122 -7.71 -14.68 4.15
CA ILE A 122 -6.56 -13.79 4.41
C ILE A 122 -5.41 -13.88 3.41
N GLU A 123 -5.46 -14.78 2.42
CA GLU A 123 -4.37 -15.09 1.48
C GLU A 123 -3.81 -13.83 0.81
N PHE A 124 -4.66 -13.01 0.19
CA PHE A 124 -4.22 -11.77 -0.47
C PHE A 124 -3.72 -10.72 0.51
N GLY A 125 -4.42 -10.52 1.63
CA GLY A 125 -3.99 -9.58 2.67
C GLY A 125 -2.62 -9.95 3.24
N THR A 126 -2.31 -11.24 3.35
CA THR A 126 -1.00 -11.74 3.77
C THR A 126 0.12 -11.34 2.79
N VAL A 127 -0.14 -11.46 1.48
CA VAL A 127 0.80 -11.02 0.44
C VAL A 127 1.02 -9.51 0.50
N VAL A 128 -0.05 -8.73 0.65
CA VAL A 128 0.01 -7.27 0.78
C VAL A 128 0.83 -6.88 2.02
N LEU A 129 0.58 -7.51 3.17
CA LEU A 129 1.36 -7.30 4.40
C LEU A 129 2.84 -7.60 4.19
N ALA A 130 3.18 -8.71 3.55
CA ALA A 130 4.58 -9.06 3.29
C ALA A 130 5.30 -7.99 2.44
N ILE A 131 4.64 -7.46 1.41
CA ILE A 131 5.20 -6.41 0.55
C ILE A 131 5.34 -5.09 1.33
N LEU A 132 4.33 -4.73 2.12
CA LEU A 132 4.39 -3.51 2.95
C LEU A 132 5.50 -3.60 4.01
N THR A 133 5.64 -4.74 4.67
CA THR A 133 6.74 -4.99 5.62
C THR A 133 8.09 -4.91 4.93
N TRP A 134 8.23 -5.51 3.74
CA TRP A 134 9.44 -5.35 2.93
C TRP A 134 9.73 -3.87 2.65
N LEU A 135 8.72 -3.08 2.30
CA LEU A 135 8.90 -1.64 2.00
C LEU A 135 9.30 -0.84 3.24
N VAL A 136 8.77 -1.20 4.42
CA VAL A 136 9.19 -0.62 5.71
C VAL A 136 10.65 -0.96 6.00
N LEU A 137 11.11 -2.18 5.71
CA LEU A 137 12.49 -2.61 6.01
C LEU A 137 13.50 -2.08 4.98
N ALA A 138 13.26 -2.35 3.69
CA ALA A 138 14.16 -2.03 2.59
C ALA A 138 14.08 -0.56 2.15
N GLY A 139 12.96 0.13 2.38
CA GLY A 139 12.74 1.50 1.91
C GLY A 139 12.36 1.60 0.43
N ALA A 140 12.24 2.83 -0.07
CA ALA A 140 11.65 3.13 -1.38
C ALA A 140 12.53 2.77 -2.60
N GLY A 141 13.77 2.31 -2.40
CA GLY A 141 14.72 2.03 -3.49
C GLY A 141 15.23 3.28 -4.22
N ASP A 142 16.14 3.10 -5.17
CA ASP A 142 16.84 4.21 -5.81
C ASP A 142 15.98 5.05 -6.77
N TRP A 143 15.02 4.43 -7.43
CA TRP A 143 14.10 5.10 -8.36
C TRP A 143 12.89 5.68 -7.62
N SER A 144 13.17 6.47 -6.58
CA SER A 144 12.18 7.10 -5.72
C SER A 144 12.63 8.51 -5.32
N ILE A 145 11.69 9.34 -4.86
CA ILE A 145 11.99 10.66 -4.30
C ILE A 145 12.86 10.54 -3.04
N ASP A 146 12.58 9.58 -2.17
CA ASP A 146 13.37 9.33 -0.96
C ASP A 146 14.81 8.90 -1.32
N GLY A 147 14.95 8.00 -2.30
CA GLY A 147 16.25 7.54 -2.80
C GLY A 147 17.06 8.67 -3.47
N ALA A 148 16.42 9.51 -4.28
CA ALA A 148 17.06 10.68 -4.87
C ALA A 148 17.59 11.66 -3.81
N LYS A 149 16.80 11.92 -2.76
CA LYS A 149 17.22 12.76 -1.63
C LYS A 149 18.39 12.13 -0.85
N ALA A 150 18.36 10.81 -0.63
CA ALA A 150 19.45 10.10 0.06
C ALA A 150 20.77 10.20 -0.72
N ARG A 151 20.74 9.99 -2.04
CA ARG A 151 21.93 10.14 -2.90
C ARG A 151 22.49 11.56 -2.88
N SER A 152 21.63 12.57 -2.97
CA SER A 152 22.05 13.98 -2.90
C SER A 152 22.76 14.30 -1.58
N ARG A 153 22.21 13.85 -0.44
CA ARG A 153 22.83 14.02 0.88
C ARG A 153 24.20 13.34 0.99
N ALA A 154 24.34 12.14 0.44
CA ALA A 154 25.62 11.42 0.41
C ALA A 154 26.68 12.17 -0.42
N SER A 155 26.32 12.65 -1.61
CA SER A 155 27.23 13.45 -2.45
C SER A 155 27.69 14.74 -1.77
N LEU A 156 26.77 15.44 -1.08
CA LEU A 156 27.11 16.65 -0.31
C LEU A 156 28.04 16.36 0.87
N ALA A 157 27.84 15.25 1.57
CA ALA A 157 28.70 14.83 2.68
C ALA A 157 30.12 14.51 2.20
N LEU A 158 30.25 13.79 1.08
CA LEU A 158 31.55 13.49 0.46
C LEU A 158 32.28 14.75 -0.03
N GLY A 159 31.54 15.69 -0.63
CA GLY A 159 32.11 16.98 -1.04
C GLY A 159 32.66 17.78 0.14
N ARG A 160 31.92 17.83 1.26
CA ARG A 160 32.37 18.49 2.50
C ARG A 160 33.60 17.82 3.12
N ALA A 161 33.69 16.50 3.09
CA ALA A 161 34.86 15.77 3.59
C ALA A 161 36.13 16.12 2.79
N ARG A 162 36.04 16.12 1.44
CA ARG A 162 37.18 16.48 0.57
C ARG A 162 37.68 17.91 0.74
N LEU A 163 36.78 18.84 1.06
CA LEU A 163 37.16 20.24 1.34
C LEU A 163 37.90 20.37 2.67
N ARG A 164 37.55 19.56 3.67
CA ARG A 164 38.23 19.55 4.99
C ARG A 164 39.64 18.96 4.92
N GLU A 165 39.90 18.03 4.00
CA GLU A 165 41.25 17.46 3.80
C GLU A 165 42.21 18.41 3.06
N ARG A 166 41.71 19.53 2.52
CA ARG A 166 42.48 20.49 1.72
C ARG A 166 42.85 21.78 2.47
N ILE A 167 42.39 21.91 3.72
CA ILE A 167 42.66 23.04 4.62
C ILE A 167 43.53 22.50 5.76
#